data_AF-A0A8S2T129-F1
#
_entry.id   AF-A0A8S2T129-F1
#
_cell.length_a   1.000
_cell.length_b   1.000
_cell.length_c   1.000
_cell.angle_alpha   90.00
_cell.angle_beta   90.00
_cell.angle_gamma   90.00
#
_symmetry.space_group_name_H-M   'P 1'
#
loop_
_entity.id
_entity.type
_entity.pdbx_description
1 polymer ?
#
loop_
_entity_poly.entity_id
_entity_poly.type
_entity_poly.pdbx_seq_one_letter_code
_entity_poly.pdbx_strand_id
1 'polypeptide(L)'
;TEKVQLVRQVIEATNNLYYYGLQRQLWQEYYNMGMKEDVWERKITKSAAKQHRTCRSYGLPKHIVEERQKAIRQRIQHGINELQKYTIQLQNDLQQWQPSVDLNILSTAIDEL
;
A
#
# COMPACT_ATOMS: atom_id res chain seq x y z
N THR A 1 -7.14 -8.34 22.68
CA THR A 1 -8.26 -7.37 22.68
C THR A 1 -8.57 -6.97 21.25
N GLU A 2 -9.86 -6.93 20.90
CA GLU A 2 -10.39 -6.63 19.56
C GLU A 2 -9.81 -5.34 18.94
N LYS A 3 -9.61 -4.30 19.76
CA LYS A 3 -8.98 -3.03 19.35
C LYS A 3 -7.56 -3.19 18.79
N VAL A 4 -6.76 -4.09 19.37
CA VAL A 4 -5.39 -4.38 18.89
C VAL A 4 -5.44 -5.10 17.53
N GLN A 5 -6.46 -5.93 17.31
CA GLN A 5 -6.65 -6.61 16.04
C GLN A 5 -7.00 -5.64 14.92
N LEU A 6 -7.89 -4.67 15.18
CA LEU A 6 -8.24 -3.63 14.22
C LEU A 6 -7.03 -2.77 13.83
N VAL A 7 -6.21 -2.36 14.80
CA VAL A 7 -4.97 -1.61 14.52
C VAL A 7 -4.02 -2.42 13.63
N ARG A 8 -3.85 -3.73 13.89
CA ARG A 8 -3.03 -4.60 13.04
C ARG A 8 -3.56 -4.67 11.60
N GLN A 9 -4.87 -4.81 11.42
CA GLN A 9 -5.51 -4.86 10.11
C GLN A 9 -5.33 -3.56 9.32
N VAL A 10 -5.44 -2.40 9.99
CA VAL A 10 -5.19 -1.09 9.37
C VAL A 10 -3.74 -0.96 8.91
N ILE A 11 -2.77 -1.34 9.77
CA ILE A 11 -1.34 -1.31 9.43
C ILE A 11 -1.05 -2.23 8.24
N GLU A 12 -1.58 -3.45 8.25
CA GLU A 12 -1.38 -4.41 7.18
C GLU A 12 -1.97 -3.91 5.85
N ALA A 13 -3.22 -3.41 5.85
CA ALA A 13 -3.85 -2.85 4.67
C ALA A 13 -3.07 -1.63 4.13
N THR A 14 -2.53 -0.80 5.02
CA THR A 14 -1.70 0.36 4.66
C THR A 14 -0.39 -0.08 4.01
N ASN A 15 0.31 -1.04 4.62
CA ASN A 15 1.56 -1.61 4.07
C ASN A 15 1.31 -2.25 2.69
N ASN A 16 0.20 -2.97 2.55
CA ASN A 16 -0.18 -3.57 1.28
C ASN A 16 -0.40 -2.50 0.19
N LEU A 17 -1.04 -1.37 0.52
CA LEU A 17 -1.20 -0.27 -0.43
C LEU A 17 0.14 0.35 -0.85
N TYR A 18 1.06 0.56 0.09
CA TYR A 18 2.41 1.03 -0.25
C TYR A 18 3.13 0.05 -1.18
N TYR A 19 3.07 -1.24 -0.86
CA TYR A 19 3.65 -2.28 -1.68
C TYR A 19 3.05 -2.29 -3.10
N TYR A 20 1.72 -2.23 -3.24
CA TYR A 20 1.07 -2.15 -4.56
C TYR A 20 1.39 -0.84 -5.29
N GLY A 21 1.58 0.26 -4.57
CA GLY A 21 2.07 1.53 -5.13
C GLY A 21 3.46 1.39 -5.76
N LEU A 22 4.40 0.75 -5.07
CA LEU A 22 5.73 0.44 -5.60
C LEU A 22 5.66 -0.49 -6.80
N GLN A 23 4.83 -1.54 -6.73
CA GLN A 23 4.62 -2.42 -7.89
C GLN A 23 4.07 -1.65 -9.08
N ARG A 24 3.09 -0.76 -8.89
CA ARG A 24 2.54 0.07 -9.96
C ARG A 24 3.61 0.89 -10.65
N GLN A 25 4.50 1.53 -9.88
CA GLN A 25 5.61 2.31 -10.41
C GLN A 25 6.56 1.43 -11.24
N LEU A 26 6.97 0.28 -10.71
CA LEU A 26 7.85 -0.66 -11.41
C LEU A 26 7.24 -1.13 -12.75
N TRP A 27 5.96 -1.50 -12.76
CA TRP A 27 5.30 -1.94 -13.99
C TRP A 27 5.07 -0.79 -14.97
N GLN A 28 4.92 0.44 -14.49
CA GLN A 28 4.91 1.63 -15.35
C GLN A 28 6.27 1.88 -16.00
N GLU A 29 7.38 1.66 -15.30
CA GLU A 29 8.72 1.76 -15.87
C GLU A 29 8.94 0.74 -16.99
N TYR A 30 8.54 -0.52 -16.78
CA TYR A 30 8.59 -1.53 -17.84
C TYR A 30 7.74 -1.15 -19.06
N TYR A 31 6.55 -0.60 -18.84
CA TYR A 31 5.70 -0.12 -19.93
C TYR A 31 6.38 1.03 -20.70
N ASN A 32 6.93 2.00 -19.97
CA ASN A 32 7.61 3.15 -20.55
C ASN A 32 8.84 2.74 -21.36
N MET A 33 9.63 1.77 -20.86
CA MET A 33 10.78 1.21 -21.55
C MET A 33 10.36 0.52 -22.85
N GLY A 34 9.34 -0.36 -22.79
CA GLY A 34 8.80 -1.02 -23.97
C GLY A 34 8.30 -0.03 -25.03
N MET A 35 7.62 1.04 -24.61
CA MET A 35 7.13 2.08 -25.53
C MET A 35 8.25 2.95 -26.13
N LYS A 36 9.26 3.33 -25.34
CA LYS A 36 10.32 4.26 -25.78
C LYS A 36 11.40 3.57 -26.63
N GLU A 37 11.69 2.31 -26.32
CA GLU A 37 12.84 1.59 -26.91
C GLU A 37 12.41 0.43 -27.81
N ASP A 38 11.10 0.19 -27.96
CA ASP A 38 10.54 -0.95 -28.71
C ASP A 38 11.18 -2.30 -28.32
N VAL A 39 11.40 -2.48 -27.01
CA VAL A 39 12.07 -3.65 -26.45
C VAL A 39 11.09 -4.76 -26.03
N TRP A 40 9.83 -4.69 -26.44
CA TRP A 40 8.84 -5.74 -26.16
C TRP A 40 9.38 -7.10 -26.62
N GLU A 41 9.55 -8.03 -25.68
CA GLU A 41 10.07 -9.40 -25.94
C GLU A 41 11.47 -9.45 -26.58
N ARG A 42 12.18 -8.32 -26.66
CA ARG A 42 13.50 -8.23 -27.26
C ARG A 42 14.58 -8.19 -26.21
N LYS A 43 15.78 -8.58 -26.61
CA LYS A 43 16.97 -8.51 -25.76
C LYS A 43 17.25 -7.05 -25.40
N ILE A 44 17.38 -6.77 -24.11
CA ILE A 44 17.75 -5.45 -23.60
C ILE A 44 19.29 -5.39 -23.54
N THR A 45 19.88 -4.31 -24.03
CA THR A 45 21.34 -4.12 -23.93
C THR A 45 21.75 -3.89 -22.48
N LYS A 46 22.98 -4.24 -22.09
CA LYS A 46 23.48 -3.96 -20.73
C LYS A 46 23.39 -2.47 -20.36
N SER A 47 23.59 -1.59 -21.35
CA SER A 47 23.48 -0.14 -21.17
C SER A 47 22.05 0.28 -20.86
N ALA A 48 21.07 -0.17 -21.65
CA ALA A 48 19.66 0.10 -21.41
C ALA A 48 19.19 -0.49 -20.07
N ALA A 49 19.62 -1.72 -19.74
CA ALA A 49 19.33 -2.34 -18.45
C ALA A 49 19.85 -1.51 -17.27
N LYS A 50 21.08 -0.96 -17.38
CA LYS A 50 21.66 -0.06 -16.38
C LYS A 50 20.91 1.27 -16.28
N GLN A 51 20.54 1.86 -17.40
CA GLN A 51 19.81 3.14 -17.45
C GLN A 51 18.46 3.04 -16.75
N HIS A 52 17.73 1.95 -16.99
CA HIS A 52 16.42 1.68 -16.38
C HIS A 52 16.49 0.89 -15.08
N ARG A 53 17.69 0.71 -14.51
CA ARG A 53 17.93 0.02 -13.23
C ARG A 53 17.26 -1.37 -13.16
N THR A 54 17.21 -2.09 -14.26
CA THR A 54 16.62 -3.43 -14.35
C THR A 54 17.72 -4.48 -14.46
N CYS A 55 17.53 -5.62 -13.78
CA CYS A 55 18.41 -6.78 -13.93
C CYS A 55 17.98 -7.72 -15.08
N ARG A 56 16.97 -7.33 -15.87
CA ARG A 56 16.43 -8.17 -16.96
C ARG A 56 17.28 -8.07 -18.21
N SER A 57 17.49 -9.22 -18.85
CA SER A 57 18.16 -9.33 -20.14
C SER A 57 17.21 -9.25 -21.33
N TYR A 58 15.89 -9.34 -21.09
CA TYR A 58 14.84 -9.29 -22.09
C TYR A 58 13.69 -8.41 -21.60
N GLY A 59 13.08 -7.68 -22.53
CA GLY A 59 11.84 -6.97 -22.28
C GLY A 59 10.69 -7.95 -22.10
N LEU A 60 9.63 -7.45 -21.50
CA LEU A 60 8.42 -8.22 -21.24
C LEU A 60 7.46 -8.10 -22.44
N PRO A 61 6.58 -9.07 -22.68
CA PRO A 61 5.44 -8.88 -23.57
C PRO A 61 4.56 -7.72 -23.09
N LYS A 62 4.07 -6.91 -24.03
CA LYS A 62 3.20 -5.76 -23.72
C LYS A 62 1.94 -6.20 -22.95
N HIS A 63 1.28 -7.25 -23.43
CA HIS A 63 0.06 -7.76 -22.81
C HIS A 63 0.28 -8.18 -21.34
N ILE A 64 1.42 -8.80 -21.02
CA ILE A 64 1.76 -9.17 -19.63
C ILE A 64 1.94 -7.93 -18.75
N VAL A 65 2.60 -6.89 -19.25
CA VAL A 65 2.77 -5.63 -18.50
C VAL A 65 1.41 -4.99 -18.24
N GLU A 66 0.54 -4.93 -19.24
CA GLU A 66 -0.80 -4.36 -19.13
C GLU A 66 -1.71 -5.15 -18.19
N GLU A 67 -1.69 -6.48 -18.25
CA GLU A 67 -2.40 -7.36 -17.33
C GLU A 67 -1.96 -7.14 -15.89
N ARG A 68 -0.65 -7.02 -15.64
CA ARG A 68 -0.10 -6.73 -14.31
C ARG A 68 -0.54 -5.36 -13.80
N GLN A 69 -0.50 -4.33 -14.65
CA GLN A 69 -0.99 -3.01 -14.30
C GLN A 69 -2.50 -3.01 -13.98
N LYS A 70 -3.31 -3.80 -14.71
CA LYS A 70 -4.74 -3.96 -14.43
C LYS A 70 -4.97 -4.65 -13.08
N ALA A 71 -4.28 -5.76 -12.82
CA ALA A 71 -4.37 -6.48 -11.55
C ALA A 71 -3.96 -5.61 -10.35
N ILE A 72 -2.89 -4.83 -10.48
CA ILE A 72 -2.44 -3.90 -9.43
C ILE A 72 -3.47 -2.81 -9.17
N ARG A 73 -4.07 -2.23 -10.22
CA ARG A 73 -5.16 -1.25 -10.05
C ARG A 73 -6.33 -1.83 -9.26
N GLN A 74 -6.74 -3.06 -9.56
CA GLN A 74 -7.80 -3.75 -8.82
C GLN A 74 -7.42 -3.98 -7.35
N ARG A 75 -6.16 -4.39 -7.07
CA ARG A 75 -5.66 -4.59 -5.71
C ARG A 75 -5.59 -3.29 -4.90
N ILE A 76 -5.15 -2.20 -5.53
CA ILE A 76 -5.15 -0.87 -4.91
C ILE A 76 -6.58 -0.45 -4.57
N GLN A 77 -7.51 -0.57 -5.52
CA GLN A 77 -8.91 -0.21 -5.27
C GLN A 77 -9.51 -1.03 -4.13
N HIS A 78 -9.25 -2.34 -4.11
CA HIS A 78 -9.68 -3.20 -3.02
C HIS A 78 -9.09 -2.75 -1.67
N GLY A 79 -7.78 -2.48 -1.61
CA GLY A 79 -7.13 -2.00 -0.38
C GLY A 79 -7.66 -0.65 0.10
N ILE A 80 -7.98 0.28 -0.81
CA ILE A 80 -8.63 1.55 -0.47
C ILE A 80 -10.01 1.29 0.16
N ASN A 81 -10.81 0.41 -0.44
CA ASN A 81 -12.14 0.06 0.08
C ASN A 81 -12.04 -0.57 1.49
N GLU A 82 -11.05 -1.44 1.73
CA GLU A 82 -10.83 -2.02 3.06
C GLU A 82 -10.42 -0.98 4.10
N LEU A 83 -9.51 -0.06 3.76
CA LEU A 83 -9.14 1.04 4.66
C LEU A 83 -10.33 1.96 4.96
N GLN A 84 -11.21 2.21 3.99
CA GLN A 84 -12.43 2.99 4.21
C GLN A 84 -13.35 2.30 5.22
N LYS A 85 -13.53 0.98 5.11
CA LYS A 85 -14.30 0.20 6.10
C LYS A 85 -13.71 0.31 7.51
N TYR A 86 -12.39 0.15 7.65
CA TYR A 86 -11.75 0.27 8.96
C TYR A 86 -11.84 1.70 9.52
N THR A 87 -11.78 2.72 8.68
CA THR A 87 -11.94 4.11 9.10
C THR A 87 -13.34 4.36 9.66
N ILE A 88 -14.38 3.85 8.98
CA ILE A 88 -15.77 3.94 9.46
C ILE A 88 -15.93 3.19 10.79
N GLN A 89 -15.36 1.99 10.90
CA GLN A 89 -15.41 1.21 12.14
C GLN A 89 -14.75 1.98 13.30
N LEU A 90 -13.55 2.54 13.09
CA LEU A 90 -12.87 3.36 14.09
C LEU A 90 -13.68 4.59 14.49
N GLN A 91 -14.34 5.26 13.55
CA GLN A 91 -15.21 6.40 13.85
C GLN A 91 -16.39 6.00 14.73
N ASN A 92 -17.04 4.88 14.44
CA ASN A 92 -18.15 4.35 15.23
C ASN A 92 -17.68 3.97 16.65
N ASP A 93 -16.55 3.27 16.76
CA ASP A 93 -15.98 2.87 18.05
C ASP A 93 -15.60 4.08 18.91
N LEU A 94 -15.06 5.14 18.30
CA LEU A 94 -14.72 6.40 18.97
C LEU A 94 -15.96 7.14 19.48
N GLN A 95 -17.05 7.17 18.70
CA GLN A 95 -18.31 7.79 19.14
C GLN A 95 -18.92 7.08 20.34
N GLN A 96 -18.75 5.77 20.44
CA GLN A 96 -19.23 4.95 21.56
C GLN A 96 -18.27 4.95 22.75
N TRP A 97 -17.05 5.47 22.58
CA TRP A 97 -16.05 5.46 23.63
C TRP A 97 -16.32 6.58 24.65
N GLN A 98 -16.97 6.21 25.75
CA GLN A 98 -16.98 6.99 26.99
C GLN A 98 -16.02 6.35 27.99
N PRO A 99 -14.75 6.79 28.08
CA PRO A 99 -13.88 6.31 29.13
C PRO A 99 -14.46 6.73 30.48
N SER A 100 -14.64 5.78 31.41
CA SER A 100 -14.96 6.10 32.79
C SER A 100 -13.76 6.83 33.39
N VAL A 101 -13.92 8.13 33.63
CA VAL A 101 -12.92 8.91 34.36
C VAL A 101 -13.09 8.59 35.84
N ASP A 102 -12.12 7.88 36.42
CA ASP A 102 -12.06 7.72 37.86
C ASP A 102 -11.51 9.02 38.48
N LEU A 103 -12.41 9.82 39.04
CA LEU A 103 -12.09 11.09 39.66
C LEU A 103 -11.17 10.93 40.89
N ASN A 104 -11.16 9.76 41.54
CA ASN A 104 -10.29 9.51 42.70
C ASN A 104 -8.83 9.35 42.28
N ILE A 105 -8.58 8.77 41.10
CA ILE A 105 -7.23 8.65 40.52
C ILE A 105 -6.73 10.03 40.05
N LEU A 106 -7.62 10.88 39.54
CA LEU A 106 -7.26 12.26 39.17
C LEU A 106 -6.96 13.14 40.38
N SER A 107 -7.70 13.00 41.49
CA SER A 107 -7.45 13.75 42.73
C SER A 107 -6.07 13.41 43.31
N THR A 108 -5.71 12.13 43.36
CA THR A 108 -4.39 11.70 43.85
C THR A 108 -3.24 12.21 42.99
N ALA A 109 -3.44 12.37 41.69
CA ALA A 109 -2.43 12.96 40.79
C ALA A 109 -2.29 14.48 40.91
N ILE A 110 -3.30 15.19 41.43
CA ILE A 110 -3.27 16.64 41.66
C ILE A 110 -2.65 16.96 43.01
N ASP A 111 -2.88 16.12 44.02
CA ASP A 111 -2.34 16.31 45.37
C ASP A 111 -0.84 15.96 45.51
N GLU A 112 -0.23 15.36 44.48
CA GLU A 112 1.21 15.03 44.39
C GLU A 112 2.07 16.09 43.64
N LEU A 113 1.48 17.22 43.21
CA LEU A 113 2.18 18.36 42.55
C LEU A 113 2.43 19.53 43.51
#